data_AF-A0A6F8YJ84-F1
#
_entry.id   AF-A0A6F8YJ84-F1
#
_cell.length_a   1.000
_cell.length_b   1.000
_cell.length_c   1.000
_cell.angle_alpha   90.00
_cell.angle_beta   90.00
_cell.angle_gamma   90.00
#
_symmetry.space_group_name_H-M   'P 1'
#
loop_
_entity.id
_entity.type
_entity.pdbx_description
1 polymer ?
#
loop_
_entity_poly.entity_id
_entity_poly.type
_entity_poly.pdbx_seq_one_letter_code
_entity_poly.pdbx_strand_id
1 'polypeptide(L)'
;MLPATIMGTLEAIKLFLSVRKMAFVLAADEDLIRAAIEAQMEGAARAGFAKLYTEKIVQLPLSLPLLSVDQAEAYVALLLCRNAGAMSSGDLGAVIAVARERRRLGTAPYVVAGGDASGPSASHLALAASIARGAATRTADPRPRGGALRVDSDGTQRGGRPAALADRRHLEPGSPAR
;
A
#
# COMPACT_ATOMS: atom_id res chain seq x y z
N MET A 1 -0.25 12.04 -14.95
CA MET A 1 0.46 13.32 -14.76
C MET A 1 0.39 13.67 -13.29
N LEU A 2 1.53 13.89 -12.62
CA LEU A 2 1.56 14.47 -11.29
C LEU A 2 1.34 15.99 -11.45
N PRO A 3 0.34 16.60 -10.79
CA PRO A 3 0.01 18.00 -11.01
C PRO A 3 1.20 18.91 -10.66
N ALA A 4 1.37 20.01 -11.40
CA ALA A 4 2.35 21.06 -11.14
C ALA A 4 2.26 21.68 -9.72
N THR A 5 1.24 21.30 -8.96
CA THR A 5 0.89 21.73 -7.61
C THR A 5 1.82 21.19 -6.51
N ILE A 6 2.52 20.06 -6.72
CA ILE A 6 3.30 19.41 -5.65
C ILE A 6 4.49 20.28 -5.21
N MET A 7 5.29 20.81 -6.15
CA MET A 7 6.40 21.70 -5.81
C MET A 7 5.93 22.96 -5.09
N GLY A 8 4.88 23.62 -5.61
CA GLY A 8 4.33 24.81 -4.97
C GLY A 8 3.82 24.56 -3.55
N THR A 9 3.24 23.38 -3.30
CA THR A 9 2.79 22.97 -1.97
C THR A 9 3.98 22.72 -1.03
N LEU A 10 5.02 22.05 -1.50
CA LEU A 10 6.26 21.82 -0.73
C LEU A 10 6.99 23.13 -0.40
N GLU A 11 6.96 24.11 -1.31
CA GLU A 11 7.51 25.44 -1.07
C GLU A 11 6.71 26.23 -0.04
N ALA A 12 5.39 26.19 -0.13
CA ALA A 12 4.52 26.80 0.88
C ALA A 12 4.78 26.19 2.27
N ILE A 13 4.83 24.86 2.38
CA ILE A 13 5.14 24.16 3.63
C ILE A 13 6.46 24.65 4.22
N LYS A 14 7.51 24.77 3.40
CA LYS A 14 8.84 25.23 3.83
C LYS A 14 8.82 26.65 4.43
N LEU A 15 8.03 27.57 3.84
CA LEU A 15 7.84 28.90 4.40
C LEU A 15 7.17 28.83 5.78
N PHE A 16 6.15 28.00 5.89
CA PHE A 16 5.37 27.82 7.11
C PHE A 16 6.11 27.09 8.23
N LEU A 17 7.07 26.20 7.90
CA LEU A 17 7.97 25.58 8.88
C LEU A 17 8.88 26.59 9.62
N SER A 18 9.04 27.81 9.11
CA SER A 18 9.79 28.88 9.80
C SER A 18 8.97 29.57 10.90
N VAL A 19 7.68 29.24 11.04
CA VAL A 19 6.79 29.80 12.07
C VAL A 19 6.84 28.97 13.35
N ARG A 20 6.88 29.65 14.50
CA ARG A 20 6.89 28.99 15.83
C ARG A 20 5.61 28.15 16.02
N LYS A 21 5.79 26.93 16.56
CA LYS A 21 4.72 25.95 16.87
C LYS A 21 3.95 25.41 15.65
N MET A 22 4.60 25.29 14.50
CA MET A 22 4.00 24.68 13.32
C MET A 22 4.64 23.33 12.98
N ALA A 23 3.82 22.36 12.59
CA ALA A 23 4.26 21.04 12.14
C ALA A 23 3.39 20.58 10.96
N PHE A 24 4.00 19.93 9.99
CA PHE A 24 3.32 19.30 8.86
C PHE A 24 3.58 17.80 8.87
N VAL A 25 2.53 17.00 8.72
CA VAL A 25 2.64 15.54 8.58
C VAL A 25 2.27 15.19 7.14
N LEU A 26 3.20 14.56 6.43
CA LEU A 26 3.05 14.17 5.03
C LEU A 26 2.86 12.65 4.95
N ALA A 27 1.65 12.22 4.58
CA ALA A 27 1.37 10.82 4.22
C ALA A 27 1.41 10.69 2.70
N ALA A 28 2.59 10.36 2.17
CA ALA A 28 2.79 10.29 0.73
C ALA A 28 3.84 9.23 0.37
N ASP A 29 3.73 8.72 -0.85
CA ASP A 29 4.72 7.85 -1.46
C ASP A 29 5.95 8.67 -1.87
N GLU A 30 7.11 8.35 -1.31
CA GLU A 30 8.35 9.08 -1.55
C GLU A 30 8.78 9.01 -3.02
N ASP A 31 8.59 7.86 -3.68
CA ASP A 31 8.96 7.68 -5.09
C ASP A 31 8.05 8.52 -5.99
N LEU A 32 6.77 8.62 -5.65
CA LEU A 32 5.82 9.49 -6.34
C LEU A 32 6.16 10.97 -6.17
N ILE A 33 6.54 11.40 -4.97
CA ILE A 33 7.00 12.78 -4.72
C ILE A 33 8.27 13.06 -5.54
N ARG A 34 9.25 12.16 -5.48
CA ARG A 34 10.51 12.27 -6.22
C ARG A 34 10.28 12.39 -7.71
N ALA A 35 9.44 11.52 -8.28
CA ALA A 35 9.08 11.56 -9.70
C ALA A 35 8.36 12.85 -10.08
N ALA A 36 7.51 13.40 -9.21
CA ALA A 36 6.83 14.68 -9.44
C ALA A 36 7.82 15.86 -9.49
N ILE A 37 8.77 15.89 -8.55
CA ILE A 37 9.82 16.92 -8.49
C ILE A 37 10.70 16.84 -9.74
N GLU A 38 11.14 15.63 -10.12
CA GLU A 38 11.95 15.40 -11.32
C GLU A 38 11.24 15.81 -12.61
N ALA A 39 9.93 15.61 -12.69
CA ALA A 39 9.13 15.99 -13.85
C ALA A 39 8.99 17.52 -14.02
N GLN A 40 9.07 18.30 -12.94
CA GLN A 40 9.03 19.76 -12.99
C GLN A 40 10.40 20.42 -13.17
N MET A 41 11.48 19.64 -13.22
CA MET A 41 12.84 20.15 -13.42
C MET A 41 13.28 20.02 -14.88
N GLU A 42 13.56 21.15 -15.52
CA GLU A 42 14.15 21.22 -16.87
C GLU A 42 15.69 21.20 -16.82
N GLY A 43 16.35 20.46 -17.70
CA GLY A 43 17.81 20.51 -17.91
C GLY A 43 18.70 19.60 -17.05
N ALA A 44 20.02 19.85 -17.10
CA ALA A 44 21.09 18.98 -16.59
C ALA A 44 21.19 18.86 -15.06
N ALA A 45 20.36 19.57 -14.28
CA ALA A 45 20.32 19.53 -12.81
C ALA A 45 19.60 18.27 -12.24
N ARG A 46 19.41 17.24 -13.06
CA ARG A 46 18.42 16.16 -12.91
C ARG A 46 18.81 15.07 -11.92
N ALA A 47 20.11 14.82 -11.73
CA ALA A 47 20.58 13.71 -10.91
C ALA A 47 20.72 14.13 -9.43
N GLY A 48 19.83 13.63 -8.57
CA GLY A 48 19.95 13.77 -7.11
C GLY A 48 19.35 15.03 -6.50
N PHE A 49 18.95 16.03 -7.30
CA PHE A 49 18.30 17.24 -6.78
C PHE A 49 16.98 16.94 -6.07
N ALA A 50 16.13 16.08 -6.63
CA ALA A 50 14.87 15.69 -5.99
C ALA A 50 15.09 15.02 -4.62
N LYS A 51 16.20 14.28 -4.47
CA LYS A 51 16.62 13.69 -3.19
C LYS A 51 17.01 14.78 -2.20
N LEU A 52 17.94 15.65 -2.59
CA LEU A 52 18.41 16.76 -1.76
C LEU A 52 17.30 17.75 -1.41
N TYR A 53 16.32 17.93 -2.29
CA TYR A 53 15.15 18.78 -2.09
C TYR A 53 14.20 18.15 -1.07
N THR A 54 13.92 16.87 -1.19
CA THR A 54 13.04 16.13 -0.26
C THR A 54 13.69 16.06 1.13
N GLU A 55 15.00 15.80 1.22
CA GLU A 55 15.76 15.79 2.48
C GLU A 55 15.72 17.13 3.22
N LYS A 56 15.65 18.26 2.49
CA LYS A 56 15.55 19.60 3.10
C LYS A 56 14.17 19.93 3.67
N ILE A 57 13.12 19.23 3.23
CA ILE A 57 11.74 19.50 3.64
C ILE A 57 11.27 18.46 4.65
N VAL A 58 11.64 17.19 4.47
CA VAL A 58 11.28 16.09 5.35
C VAL A 58 12.38 15.92 6.40
N GLN A 59 12.18 16.55 7.57
CA GLN A 59 13.15 16.50 8.67
C GLN A 59 13.23 15.12 9.34
N LEU A 60 12.12 14.38 9.36
CA LEU A 60 12.03 13.05 9.95
C LEU A 60 11.23 12.12 9.02
N PRO A 61 11.91 11.32 8.18
CA PRO A 61 11.22 10.30 7.39
C PRO A 61 10.73 9.19 8.33
N LEU A 62 9.43 8.92 8.30
CA LEU A 62 8.81 7.85 9.06
C LEU A 62 8.13 6.88 8.10
N SER A 63 8.68 5.67 7.98
CA SER A 63 8.00 4.57 7.30
C SER A 63 7.02 3.91 8.28
N LEU A 64 5.74 3.86 7.90
CA LEU A 64 4.76 3.11 8.68
C LEU A 64 5.06 1.60 8.52
N PRO A 65 5.26 0.85 9.61
CA PRO A 65 5.46 -0.58 9.52
C PRO A 65 4.20 -1.24 8.95
N LEU A 66 4.39 -2.21 8.06
CA LEU A 66 3.31 -3.03 7.54
C LEU A 66 2.65 -3.78 8.71
N LEU A 67 1.33 -3.61 8.82
CA LEU A 67 0.54 -4.26 9.84
C LEU A 67 0.26 -5.70 9.36
N SER A 68 0.61 -6.71 10.17
CA SER A 68 0.24 -8.09 9.83
C SER A 68 -1.29 -8.25 9.84
N VAL A 69 -1.80 -9.27 9.14
CA VAL A 69 -3.25 -9.53 9.07
C VAL A 69 -3.86 -9.66 10.48
N ASP A 70 -3.17 -10.37 11.38
CA ASP A 70 -3.63 -10.54 12.77
C ASP A 70 -3.65 -9.22 13.55
N GLN A 71 -2.69 -8.32 13.30
CA GLN A 71 -2.66 -6.99 13.94
C GLN A 71 -3.75 -6.07 13.37
N ALA A 72 -4.01 -6.15 12.07
CA ALA A 72 -5.09 -5.43 11.42
C ALA A 72 -6.45 -5.92 11.92
N GLU A 73 -6.64 -7.24 12.02
CA GLU A 73 -7.83 -7.85 12.59
C GLU A 73 -8.07 -7.39 14.03
N ALA A 74 -7.05 -7.44 14.89
CA ALA A 74 -7.12 -6.97 16.27
C ALA A 74 -7.53 -5.48 16.36
N TYR A 75 -6.92 -4.63 15.54
CA TYR A 75 -7.25 -3.19 15.51
C TYR A 75 -8.70 -2.94 15.09
N VAL A 76 -9.14 -3.58 13.99
CA VAL A 76 -10.50 -3.42 13.48
C VAL A 76 -11.52 -3.98 14.47
N ALA A 77 -11.24 -5.11 15.13
CA ALA A 77 -12.12 -5.67 16.16
C ALA A 77 -12.34 -4.68 17.32
N LEU A 78 -11.26 -4.08 17.83
CA LEU A 78 -11.34 -3.09 18.91
C LEU A 78 -12.10 -1.81 18.48
N LEU A 79 -11.90 -1.36 17.25
CA LEU A 79 -12.64 -0.24 16.68
C LEU A 79 -14.13 -0.53 16.58
N LEU A 80 -14.50 -1.71 16.09
CA LEU A 80 -15.91 -2.12 15.97
C LEU A 80 -16.57 -2.19 17.34
N CYS A 81 -15.89 -2.74 18.35
CA CYS A 81 -16.40 -2.79 19.72
C CYS A 81 -16.62 -1.39 20.31
N ARG A 82 -15.67 -0.47 20.09
CA ARG A 82 -15.79 0.93 20.53
C ARG A 82 -16.93 1.65 19.80
N ASN A 83 -17.06 1.45 18.49
CA ASN A 83 -18.05 2.14 17.68
C ASN A 83 -19.48 1.64 17.94
N ALA A 84 -19.65 0.33 18.18
CA ALA A 84 -20.95 -0.26 18.47
C ALA A 84 -21.49 0.10 19.86
N GLY A 85 -20.75 0.89 20.66
CA GLY A 85 -21.10 1.16 22.06
C GLY A 85 -21.10 -0.11 22.92
N ALA A 86 -20.47 -1.19 22.44
CA ALA A 86 -20.53 -2.51 23.05
C ALA A 86 -19.71 -2.60 24.35
N MET A 87 -18.92 -1.58 24.68
CA MET A 87 -17.97 -1.59 25.80
C MET A 87 -17.86 -0.20 26.44
N SER A 88 -17.75 -0.16 27.77
CA SER A 88 -17.33 1.05 28.48
C SER A 88 -15.85 1.36 28.18
N SER A 89 -15.43 2.62 28.36
CA SER A 89 -14.02 3.01 28.24
C SER A 89 -13.09 2.18 29.14
N GLY A 90 -13.57 1.77 30.32
CA GLY A 90 -12.82 0.91 31.25
C GLY A 90 -12.63 -0.52 30.71
N ASP A 91 -13.69 -1.10 30.16
CA ASP A 91 -13.67 -2.45 29.58
C ASP A 91 -12.77 -2.52 28.35
N LEU A 92 -12.83 -1.49 27.49
CA LEU A 92 -11.96 -1.40 26.32
C LEU A 92 -10.49 -1.37 26.71
N GLY A 93 -10.15 -0.67 27.80
CA GLY A 93 -8.79 -0.65 28.36
C GLY A 93 -8.29 -2.03 28.77
N ALA A 94 -9.15 -2.83 29.41
CA ALA A 94 -8.83 -4.20 29.79
C ALA A 94 -8.57 -5.10 28.58
N VAL A 95 -9.42 -5.03 27.55
CA VAL A 95 -9.23 -5.81 26.31
C VAL A 95 -7.96 -5.37 25.58
N ILE A 96 -7.66 -4.07 25.54
CA ILE A 96 -6.40 -3.56 24.96
C ILE A 96 -5.18 -4.12 25.72
N ALA A 97 -5.24 -4.19 27.05
CA ALA A 97 -4.15 -4.74 27.85
C ALA A 97 -3.91 -6.23 27.55
N VAL A 98 -4.97 -7.02 27.47
CA VAL A 98 -4.90 -8.45 27.09
C VAL A 98 -4.35 -8.59 25.67
N ALA A 99 -4.82 -7.79 24.72
CA ALA A 99 -4.36 -7.84 23.34
C ALA A 99 -2.90 -7.45 23.19
N ARG A 100 -2.43 -6.45 23.95
CA ARG A 100 -1.01 -6.06 24.02
C ARG A 100 -0.15 -7.19 24.56
N GLU A 101 -0.59 -7.89 25.59
CA GLU A 101 0.18 -9.00 26.15
C GLU A 101 0.26 -10.19 25.18
N ARG A 102 -0.86 -10.57 24.56
CA ARG A 102 -0.87 -11.60 23.51
C ARG A 102 0.02 -11.22 22.34
N ARG A 103 0.03 -9.94 21.95
CA ARG A 103 0.96 -9.40 20.92
C ARG A 103 2.41 -9.52 21.36
N ARG A 104 2.74 -9.17 22.60
CA ARG A 104 4.09 -9.28 23.15
C ARG A 104 4.59 -10.72 23.16
N LEU A 105 3.69 -11.67 23.45
CA LEU A 105 3.96 -13.10 23.46
C LEU A 105 3.93 -13.75 22.06
N GLY A 106 3.50 -13.03 21.02
CA GLY A 106 3.36 -13.58 19.67
C GLY A 106 2.18 -14.53 19.49
N THR A 107 1.22 -14.55 20.43
CA THR A 107 0.09 -15.50 20.45
C THR A 107 -1.11 -14.92 19.70
N ALA A 108 -1.13 -15.09 18.39
CA ALA A 108 -2.31 -14.78 17.56
C ALA A 108 -3.46 -15.80 17.82
N PRO A 109 -4.74 -15.41 17.70
CA PRO A 109 -5.24 -14.05 17.48
C PRO A 109 -5.02 -13.16 18.71
N TYR A 110 -4.74 -11.86 18.50
CA TYR A 110 -4.43 -10.96 19.61
C TYR A 110 -5.67 -10.49 20.37
N VAL A 111 -6.82 -10.44 19.71
CA VAL A 111 -8.10 -10.14 20.33
C VAL A 111 -8.96 -11.39 20.25
N VAL A 112 -9.51 -11.81 21.39
CA VAL A 112 -10.38 -12.98 21.51
C VAL A 112 -11.74 -12.56 22.01
N ALA A 113 -12.76 -13.39 21.77
CA ALA A 113 -14.08 -13.14 22.30
C ALA A 113 -14.01 -13.10 23.83
N GLY A 114 -14.56 -12.04 24.42
CA GLY A 114 -14.69 -11.96 25.87
C GLY A 114 -15.75 -12.95 26.32
N GLY A 115 -15.38 -13.90 27.19
CA GLY A 115 -16.37 -14.59 27.99
C GLY A 115 -17.09 -13.54 28.84
N ASP A 116 -18.42 -13.55 28.76
CA ASP A 116 -19.30 -12.87 29.69
C ASP A 116 -19.38 -11.34 29.49
N ALA A 117 -20.06 -10.95 28.39
CA ALA A 117 -20.70 -9.66 28.13
C ALA A 117 -19.83 -8.39 27.97
N SER A 118 -18.55 -8.38 28.34
CA SER A 118 -17.68 -7.20 28.26
C SER A 118 -16.49 -7.37 27.31
N GLY A 119 -16.75 -7.84 26.09
CA GLY A 119 -15.69 -8.07 25.11
C GLY A 119 -16.19 -8.16 23.66
N PRO A 120 -15.26 -8.36 22.71
CA PRO A 120 -15.59 -8.49 21.31
C PRO A 120 -16.55 -9.65 21.08
N SER A 121 -17.71 -9.37 20.48
CA SER A 121 -18.63 -10.42 20.05
C SER A 121 -18.01 -11.24 18.91
N ALA A 122 -18.44 -12.49 18.76
CA ALA A 122 -18.02 -13.32 17.63
C ALA A 122 -18.29 -12.65 16.27
N SER A 123 -19.39 -11.90 16.17
CA SER A 123 -19.74 -11.12 14.96
C SER A 123 -18.74 -10.00 14.68
N HIS A 124 -18.28 -9.28 15.72
CA HIS A 124 -17.26 -8.24 15.56
C HIS A 124 -15.93 -8.82 15.08
N LEU A 125 -15.54 -9.99 15.61
CA LEU A 125 -14.32 -10.67 15.19
C LEU A 125 -14.40 -11.16 13.74
N ALA A 126 -15.52 -11.77 13.35
CA ALA A 126 -15.73 -12.23 11.97
C ALA A 126 -15.68 -11.08 10.96
N LEU A 127 -16.30 -9.94 11.29
CA LEU A 127 -16.26 -8.73 10.45
C LEU A 127 -14.86 -8.12 10.41
N ALA A 128 -14.16 -8.07 11.54
CA ALA A 128 -12.78 -7.58 11.58
C ALA A 128 -11.85 -8.41 10.70
N ALA A 129 -11.99 -9.73 10.76
CA ALA A 129 -11.19 -10.67 9.99
C ALA A 129 -11.45 -10.53 8.47
N SER A 130 -12.70 -10.30 8.06
CA SER A 130 -13.02 -10.08 6.64
C SER A 130 -12.45 -8.76 6.12
N ILE A 131 -12.56 -7.68 6.90
CA ILE A 131 -11.99 -6.36 6.57
C ILE A 131 -10.46 -6.44 6.48
N ALA A 132 -9.81 -7.06 7.47
CA ALA A 132 -8.35 -7.19 7.53
C ALA A 132 -7.80 -7.95 6.31
N ARG A 133 -8.43 -9.07 5.93
CA ARG A 133 -8.04 -9.84 4.73
C ARG A 133 -8.29 -9.07 3.43
N GLY A 134 -9.41 -8.34 3.34
CA GLY A 134 -9.74 -7.51 2.18
C GLY A 134 -8.85 -6.27 2.03
N ALA A 135 -8.30 -5.76 3.14
CA ALA A 135 -7.31 -4.69 3.11
C ALA A 135 -5.94 -5.22 2.68
N ALA A 136 -5.50 -6.36 3.23
CA ALA A 136 -4.22 -6.97 2.90
C ALA A 136 -4.10 -7.35 1.41
N THR A 137 -5.19 -7.80 0.79
CA THR A 137 -5.22 -8.12 -0.65
C THR A 137 -5.04 -6.90 -1.55
N ARG A 138 -5.53 -5.71 -1.16
CA ARG A 138 -5.35 -4.48 -1.94
C ARG A 138 -3.97 -3.84 -1.75
N THR A 139 -3.35 -3.98 -0.59
CA THR A 139 -1.99 -3.48 -0.35
C THR A 139 -0.94 -4.31 -1.09
N ALA A 140 -1.24 -5.56 -1.44
CA ALA A 140 -0.36 -6.45 -2.18
C ALA A 140 -0.37 -6.25 -3.71
N ASP A 141 -1.15 -5.30 -4.25
CA ASP A 141 -1.08 -4.89 -5.66
C ASP A 141 -0.28 -3.58 -5.81
N PRO A 142 1.06 -3.63 -5.84
CA PRO A 142 1.83 -2.55 -6.42
C PRO A 142 1.60 -2.65 -7.92
N ARG A 143 0.86 -1.68 -8.47
CA ARG A 143 0.51 -1.51 -9.89
C ARG A 143 1.38 -2.36 -10.84
N PRO A 144 0.79 -3.09 -11.81
CA PRO A 144 1.58 -3.84 -12.78
C PRO A 144 2.65 -2.92 -13.37
N ARG A 145 3.91 -3.28 -13.16
CA ARG A 145 5.07 -2.60 -13.77
C ARG A 145 4.71 -2.42 -15.23
N GLY A 146 4.52 -1.16 -15.63
CA GLY A 146 4.14 -0.81 -16.99
C GLY A 146 5.02 -1.61 -17.94
N GLY A 147 4.39 -2.46 -18.74
CA GLY A 147 5.07 -3.09 -19.87
C GLY A 147 5.75 -1.96 -20.61
N ALA A 148 7.07 -2.05 -20.72
CA ALA A 148 7.86 -1.11 -21.48
C ALA A 148 7.34 -1.17 -22.93
N LEU A 149 6.43 -0.26 -23.27
CA LEU A 149 6.17 0.09 -24.64
C LEU A 149 7.44 0.76 -25.12
N ARG A 150 8.34 -0.04 -25.69
CA ARG A 150 9.44 0.46 -26.51
C ARG A 150 8.79 1.20 -27.67
N VAL A 151 8.84 2.53 -27.60
CA VAL A 151 8.57 3.38 -28.75
C VAL A 151 9.87 3.38 -29.54
N ASP A 152 9.92 2.55 -30.57
CA ASP A 152 11.00 2.61 -31.55
C ASP A 152 10.89 3.96 -32.29
N SER A 153 12.03 4.62 -32.45
CA SER A 153 12.17 5.96 -33.02
C SER A 153 12.05 5.98 -34.56
N ASP A 154 11.08 5.24 -35.10
CA ASP A 154 10.76 5.29 -36.52
C ASP A 154 9.24 5.21 -36.70
N GLY A 155 8.65 6.31 -37.16
CA GLY A 155 7.21 6.60 -37.16
C GLY A 155 6.39 5.78 -38.15
N THR A 156 6.51 4.46 -38.15
CA THR A 156 5.74 3.58 -39.03
C THR A 156 4.88 2.61 -38.20
N GLN A 157 3.60 2.95 -38.03
CA GLN A 157 2.59 1.99 -37.59
C GLN A 157 2.32 1.00 -38.74
N ARG A 158 2.78 -0.25 -38.61
CA ARG A 158 2.26 -1.37 -39.40
C ARG A 158 1.38 -2.24 -38.51
N GLY A 159 0.08 -2.17 -38.76
CA GLY A 159 -0.91 -3.08 -38.17
C GLY A 159 -0.67 -4.52 -38.65
N GLY A 160 -0.32 -5.40 -37.72
CA GLY A 160 -0.27 -6.84 -37.95
C GLY A 160 -1.68 -7.43 -37.91
N ARG A 161 -2.16 -7.94 -39.04
CA ARG A 161 -3.36 -8.78 -39.14
C ARG A 161 -3.14 -10.09 -38.36
N PRO A 162 -4.16 -10.67 -37.72
CA PRO A 162 -4.03 -11.99 -37.10
C PRO A 162 -3.91 -13.06 -38.19
N ALA A 163 -2.82 -13.84 -38.15
CA ALA A 163 -2.63 -14.99 -39.03
C ALA A 163 -3.49 -16.16 -38.52
N ALA A 164 -4.56 -16.45 -39.25
CA ALA A 164 -5.23 -17.74 -39.23
C ALA A 164 -4.53 -18.68 -40.22
N LEU A 165 -4.08 -19.87 -39.76
CA LEU A 165 -3.94 -21.10 -40.55
C LEU A 165 -3.61 -22.25 -39.58
N ALA A 166 -4.57 -23.06 -39.17
CA ALA A 166 -5.04 -24.27 -39.85
C ALA A 166 -3.97 -25.39 -39.95
N ASP A 167 -4.20 -26.41 -39.11
CA ASP A 167 -4.21 -27.83 -39.41
C ASP A 167 -3.11 -28.43 -40.30
N ARG A 168 -2.27 -29.28 -39.68
CA ARG A 168 -1.66 -30.44 -40.34
C ARG A 168 -1.56 -31.61 -39.36
N ARG A 169 -2.64 -32.37 -39.25
CA ARG A 169 -2.59 -33.80 -38.88
C ARG A 169 -2.29 -34.64 -40.14
N HIS A 170 -1.57 -35.75 -39.90
CA HIS A 170 -1.27 -36.89 -40.78
C HIS A 170 -0.23 -36.68 -41.89
N LEU A 171 0.91 -37.38 -41.75
CA LEU A 171 1.11 -38.69 -42.39
C LEU A 171 2.37 -39.38 -41.81
N GLU A 172 2.19 -40.53 -41.16
CA GLU A 172 3.22 -41.58 -41.07
C GLU A 172 3.50 -42.10 -42.49
N PRO A 173 4.73 -42.57 -42.77
CA PRO A 173 4.83 -43.99 -43.08
C PRO A 173 6.07 -44.64 -42.46
N GLY A 174 5.88 -45.85 -41.96
CA GLY A 174 6.91 -46.66 -41.34
C GLY A 174 7.93 -47.26 -42.31
N SER A 175 8.96 -47.86 -41.71
CA SER A 175 9.70 -48.99 -42.28
C SER A 175 10.38 -49.79 -41.15
N PRO A 176 10.59 -51.12 -41.31
CA PRO A 176 10.73 -52.07 -40.21
C PRO A 176 12.18 -52.53 -39.98
N ALA A 177 12.31 -53.49 -39.05
CA ALA A 177 13.39 -54.47 -38.85
C ALA A 177 14.28 -54.23 -37.62
N ARG A 178 13.99 -54.91 -36.50
CA ARG A 178 14.56 -56.22 -36.16
C ARG A 178 13.85 -56.82 -34.95
#